data_AF-A0A9D1PGE4-F1
#
_entry.id   AF-A0A9D1PGE4-F1
#
_cell.length_a   1.000
_cell.length_b   1.000
_cell.length_c   1.000
_cell.angle_alpha   90.00
_cell.angle_beta   90.00
_cell.angle_gamma   90.00
#
_symmetry.space_group_name_H-M   'P 1'
#
loop_
_entity.id
_entity.type
_entity.pdbx_description
1 polymer ?
#
loop_
_entity_poly.entity_id
_entity_poly.type
_entity_poly.pdbx_seq_one_letter_code
_entity_poly.pdbx_strand_id
1 'polypeptide(L)'
;MKKNNLIQLIILFILGAAVLFSLLLPQLPHINNAKEIIQISMILRESDNSLWSNTRLGLEQASNELDAELRFLSLSKTDDFNEQIELVKREIDGGADAIIIVPVNPDKFSQWLETQKNTCPIICIESKIQNANLTISPDCELLGTELAEAARSQWQGNTICLIDNSGSRTGITTRIDAAEKALTEYNIPVKRLILSDNQILTNLPSLLLQNNSSTVIAFEPYSTELAARCKEDNKLDFKLYGTGVSTYIASSMERGTINAIAAWSDYAVGYLAAQNAISLSRNKKATFDSLPFRIIYWEDMYETENEKLLFPVIS
;
A
#
# COMPACT_ATOMS: atom_id res chain seq x y z
N MET A 1 -53.41 -27.47 58.16
CA MET A 1 -53.16 -26.03 57.87
C MET A 1 -51.81 -25.54 58.40
N LYS A 2 -51.52 -25.49 59.72
CA LYS A 2 -50.27 -24.90 60.27
C LYS A 2 -48.94 -25.36 59.62
N LYS A 3 -48.82 -26.62 59.19
CA LYS A 3 -47.58 -27.19 58.60
C LYS A 3 -47.22 -26.59 57.23
N ASN A 4 -48.20 -26.22 56.41
CA ASN A 4 -47.97 -25.67 55.06
C ASN A 4 -47.49 -24.21 55.13
N ASN A 5 -48.06 -23.41 56.04
CA ASN A 5 -47.65 -22.03 56.27
C ASN A 5 -46.19 -21.95 56.76
N LEU A 6 -45.74 -22.91 57.57
CA LEU A 6 -44.35 -22.99 58.01
C LEU A 6 -43.38 -23.26 56.85
N ILE A 7 -43.75 -24.17 55.95
CA ILE A 7 -42.96 -24.48 54.73
C ILE A 7 -42.90 -23.27 53.81
N GLN A 8 -44.01 -22.56 53.60
CA GLN A 8 -44.03 -21.32 52.83
C GLN A 8 -43.13 -20.23 53.42
N LEU A 9 -43.13 -20.07 54.76
CA LEU A 9 -42.27 -19.10 55.43
C LEU A 9 -40.78 -19.42 55.27
N ILE A 10 -40.40 -20.71 55.35
CA ILE A 10 -39.02 -21.18 55.14
C ILE A 10 -38.59 -20.93 53.69
N ILE A 11 -39.44 -21.23 52.71
CA ILE A 11 -39.17 -20.96 51.28
C ILE A 11 -38.97 -19.46 51.03
N LEU A 12 -39.84 -18.61 51.60
CA LEU A 12 -39.73 -17.15 51.47
C LEU A 12 -38.45 -16.60 52.12
N PHE A 13 -38.05 -17.16 53.26
CA PHE A 13 -36.80 -16.79 53.93
C PHE A 13 -35.56 -17.21 53.11
N ILE A 14 -35.56 -18.41 52.52
CA ILE A 14 -34.47 -18.88 51.65
C ILE A 14 -34.37 -18.01 50.38
N LEU A 15 -35.50 -17.65 49.75
CA LEU A 15 -35.52 -16.74 48.61
C LEU A 15 -35.02 -15.34 48.98
N GLY A 16 -35.46 -14.77 50.10
CA GLY A 16 -34.98 -13.49 50.59
C GLY A 16 -33.48 -13.50 50.89
N ALA A 17 -32.98 -14.56 51.51
CA ALA A 17 -31.56 -14.76 51.78
C ALA A 17 -30.75 -14.92 50.48
N ALA A 18 -31.24 -15.66 49.49
CA ALA A 18 -30.59 -15.81 48.19
C ALA A 18 -30.50 -14.47 47.43
N VAL A 19 -31.56 -13.65 47.47
CA VAL A 19 -31.54 -12.30 46.88
C VAL A 19 -30.53 -11.40 47.61
N LEU A 20 -30.53 -11.36 48.94
CA LEU A 20 -29.50 -10.62 49.70
C LEU A 20 -28.09 -11.10 49.40
N PHE A 21 -27.89 -12.42 49.28
CA PHE A 21 -26.58 -12.99 48.93
C PHE A 21 -26.16 -12.62 47.50
N SER A 22 -27.10 -12.54 46.55
CA SER A 22 -26.80 -12.07 45.19
C SER A 22 -26.41 -10.58 45.12
N LEU A 23 -26.91 -9.76 46.05
CA LEU A 23 -26.57 -8.34 46.19
C LEU A 23 -25.28 -8.10 46.98
N LEU A 24 -24.88 -9.04 47.84
CA LEU A 24 -23.68 -8.99 48.68
C LEU A 24 -22.47 -9.73 48.08
N LEU A 25 -22.70 -10.58 47.08
CA LEU A 25 -21.61 -11.06 46.23
C LEU A 25 -20.94 -9.85 45.59
N PRO A 26 -19.60 -9.68 45.74
CA PRO A 26 -18.91 -8.68 44.93
C PRO A 26 -19.20 -9.01 43.46
N GLN A 27 -19.52 -7.99 42.68
CA GLN A 27 -19.61 -8.15 41.23
C GLN A 27 -18.22 -8.59 40.77
N LEU A 28 -18.04 -9.91 40.60
CA LEU A 28 -16.91 -10.47 39.89
C LEU A 28 -16.84 -9.67 38.59
N PRO A 29 -15.71 -8.99 38.29
CA PRO A 29 -15.62 -8.24 37.05
C PRO A 29 -16.01 -9.21 35.94
N HIS A 30 -17.07 -8.87 35.20
CA HIS A 30 -17.45 -9.66 34.05
C HIS A 30 -16.21 -9.69 33.18
N ILE A 31 -15.54 -10.86 33.13
CA ILE A 31 -14.48 -11.13 32.17
C ILE A 31 -15.22 -11.29 30.85
N ASN A 32 -15.61 -10.13 30.31
CA ASN A 32 -16.05 -9.97 28.95
C ASN A 32 -14.82 -10.26 28.10
N ASN A 33 -14.57 -11.55 27.85
CA ASN A 33 -13.86 -12.02 26.66
C ASN A 33 -14.69 -11.76 25.40
N ALA A 34 -15.44 -10.65 25.35
CA ALA A 34 -15.79 -9.98 24.12
C ALA A 34 -14.45 -9.49 23.57
N LYS A 35 -13.89 -10.26 22.64
CA LYS A 35 -12.65 -9.95 21.94
C LYS A 35 -12.80 -8.53 21.38
N GLU A 36 -12.05 -7.57 21.91
CA GLU A 36 -12.09 -6.20 21.40
C GLU A 36 -11.74 -6.25 19.91
N ILE A 37 -12.71 -5.83 19.08
CA ILE A 37 -12.61 -5.94 17.62
C ILE A 37 -11.68 -4.83 17.16
N ILE A 38 -10.53 -5.24 16.64
CA ILE A 38 -9.43 -4.33 16.29
C ILE A 38 -9.90 -3.40 15.17
N GLN A 39 -9.84 -2.09 15.41
CA GLN A 39 -10.22 -1.05 14.46
C GLN A 39 -8.97 -0.61 13.67
N ILE A 40 -8.95 -0.87 12.37
CA ILE A 40 -7.87 -0.45 11.47
C ILE A 40 -8.41 0.61 10.52
N SER A 41 -7.69 1.72 10.38
CA SER A 41 -8.03 2.75 9.39
C SER A 41 -6.94 2.86 8.33
N MET A 42 -7.27 2.53 7.08
CA MET A 42 -6.43 2.77 5.91
C MET A 42 -6.72 4.16 5.36
N ILE A 43 -5.69 5.01 5.27
CA ILE A 43 -5.76 6.38 4.77
C ILE A 43 -4.92 6.49 3.49
N LEU A 44 -5.60 6.73 2.37
CA LEU A 44 -4.98 6.95 1.06
C LEU A 44 -4.50 8.41 0.90
N ARG A 45 -3.76 8.69 -0.18
CA ARG A 45 -3.43 10.07 -0.61
C ARG A 45 -4.22 10.52 -1.82
N GLU A 46 -4.84 9.59 -2.53
CA GLU A 46 -5.67 9.83 -3.70
C GLU A 46 -7.14 10.04 -3.31
N SER A 47 -7.88 10.79 -4.14
CA SER A 47 -9.34 10.89 -4.05
C SER A 47 -10.07 9.79 -4.83
N ASP A 48 -9.40 9.14 -5.78
CA ASP A 48 -9.87 7.92 -6.46
C ASP A 48 -9.13 6.71 -5.88
N ASN A 49 -9.86 5.62 -5.62
CA ASN A 49 -9.34 4.39 -5.04
C ASN A 49 -9.29 3.21 -6.03
N SER A 50 -9.56 3.45 -7.32
CA SER A 50 -9.55 2.44 -8.38
C SER A 50 -8.24 1.62 -8.43
N LEU A 51 -7.10 2.30 -8.35
CA LEU A 51 -5.75 1.71 -8.30
C LEU A 51 -5.48 0.88 -7.04
N TRP A 52 -6.25 1.09 -5.96
CA TRP A 52 -6.09 0.41 -4.67
C TRP A 52 -6.99 -0.83 -4.51
N SER A 53 -7.74 -1.21 -5.56
CA SER A 53 -8.71 -2.33 -5.53
C SER A 53 -8.09 -3.68 -5.11
N ASN A 54 -6.96 -4.08 -5.69
CA ASN A 54 -6.28 -5.33 -5.31
C ASN A 54 -5.72 -5.28 -3.88
N THR A 55 -5.13 -4.14 -3.49
CA THR A 55 -4.66 -3.90 -2.11
C THR A 55 -5.80 -3.99 -1.11
N ARG A 56 -6.98 -3.47 -1.47
CA ARG A 56 -8.20 -3.55 -0.67
C ARG A 56 -8.66 -4.99 -0.45
N LEU A 57 -8.66 -5.84 -1.49
CA LEU A 57 -9.00 -7.26 -1.35
C LEU A 57 -8.07 -7.97 -0.35
N GLY A 58 -6.76 -7.70 -0.43
CA GLY A 58 -5.78 -8.26 0.52
C GLY A 58 -6.00 -7.80 1.96
N LEU A 59 -6.26 -6.51 2.16
CA LEU A 59 -6.58 -5.95 3.48
C LEU A 59 -7.87 -6.57 4.05
N GLU A 60 -8.94 -6.62 3.25
CA GLU A 60 -10.24 -7.17 3.67
C GLU A 60 -10.14 -8.66 4.03
N GLN A 61 -9.39 -9.46 3.26
CA GLN A 61 -9.15 -10.87 3.61
C GLN A 61 -8.38 -11.01 4.93
N ALA A 62 -7.27 -10.29 5.11
CA ALA A 62 -6.49 -10.35 6.36
C ALA A 62 -7.31 -9.87 7.58
N SER A 63 -8.13 -8.84 7.43
CA SER A 63 -9.03 -8.33 8.47
C SER A 63 -10.09 -9.37 8.87
N ASN A 64 -10.71 -10.04 7.88
CA ASN A 64 -11.67 -11.12 8.11
C ASN A 64 -11.03 -12.35 8.80
N GLU A 65 -9.83 -12.76 8.38
CA GLU A 65 -9.12 -13.91 8.97
C GLU A 65 -8.66 -13.70 10.42
N LEU A 66 -8.48 -12.44 10.84
CA LEU A 66 -7.83 -12.08 12.10
C LEU A 66 -8.75 -11.37 13.11
N ASP A 67 -10.04 -11.29 12.81
CA ASP A 67 -11.10 -10.60 13.55
C ASP A 67 -10.79 -9.11 13.79
N ALA A 68 -10.71 -8.34 12.70
CA ALA A 68 -10.54 -6.88 12.72
C ALA A 68 -11.56 -6.19 11.80
N GLU A 69 -12.00 -4.99 12.18
CA GLU A 69 -12.79 -4.10 11.35
C GLU A 69 -11.89 -3.11 10.62
N LEU A 70 -12.21 -2.82 9.36
CA LEU A 70 -11.38 -2.03 8.47
C LEU A 70 -12.16 -0.84 7.90
N ARG A 71 -11.58 0.35 8.03
CA ARG A 71 -12.10 1.60 7.48
C ARG A 71 -11.19 2.07 6.35
N PHE A 72 -11.77 2.37 5.19
CA PHE A 72 -11.05 2.99 4.08
C PHE A 72 -11.39 4.47 3.99
N LEU A 73 -10.38 5.32 3.99
CA LEU A 73 -10.50 6.77 3.92
C LEU A 73 -9.65 7.29 2.76
N SER A 74 -10.31 7.98 1.82
CA SER A 74 -9.68 8.74 0.74
C SER A 74 -9.70 10.23 1.07
N LEU A 75 -8.83 11.01 0.42
CA LEU A 75 -8.85 12.46 0.54
C LEU A 75 -9.98 13.05 -0.32
N SER A 76 -10.51 14.21 0.07
CA SER A 76 -11.39 15.02 -0.78
C SER A 76 -10.63 15.58 -1.98
N LYS A 77 -9.31 15.76 -1.84
CA LYS A 77 -8.41 16.18 -2.91
C LYS A 77 -7.10 15.38 -2.87
N THR A 78 -6.73 14.78 -4.00
CA THR A 78 -5.44 14.09 -4.16
C THR A 78 -4.26 14.99 -3.73
N ASP A 79 -3.31 14.39 -3.02
CA ASP A 79 -2.10 15.03 -2.48
C ASP A 79 -2.34 16.18 -1.48
N ASP A 80 -3.49 16.23 -0.77
CA ASP A 80 -3.68 17.17 0.34
C ASP A 80 -3.09 16.65 1.67
N PHE A 81 -1.87 17.10 1.97
CA PHE A 81 -1.16 16.72 3.20
C PHE A 81 -1.88 17.16 4.48
N ASN A 82 -2.57 18.30 4.48
CA ASN A 82 -3.23 18.81 5.69
C ASN A 82 -4.47 17.98 6.00
N GLU A 83 -5.28 17.68 4.97
CA GLU A 83 -6.43 16.77 5.10
C GLU A 83 -5.99 15.38 5.58
N GLN A 84 -4.90 14.84 5.04
CA GLN A 84 -4.37 13.54 5.47
C GLN A 84 -4.00 13.52 6.96
N ILE A 85 -3.35 14.58 7.47
CA ILE A 85 -3.01 14.70 8.90
C ILE A 85 -4.27 14.86 9.78
N GLU A 86 -5.29 15.57 9.30
CA GLU A 86 -6.58 15.70 10.03
C GLU A 86 -7.35 14.37 10.11
N LEU A 87 -7.33 13.56 9.04
CA LEU A 87 -7.90 12.22 9.04
C LEU A 87 -7.14 11.30 10.02
N VAL A 88 -5.81 11.27 9.98
CA VAL A 88 -5.00 10.46 10.89
C VAL A 88 -5.31 10.79 12.35
N LYS A 89 -5.34 12.08 12.71
CA LYS A 89 -5.71 12.51 14.08
C LYS A 89 -7.11 12.05 14.46
N ARG A 90 -8.10 12.24 13.59
CA ARG A 90 -9.50 11.86 13.83
C ARG A 90 -9.66 10.37 14.11
N GLU A 91 -8.94 9.52 13.37
CA GLU A 91 -9.03 8.07 13.57
C GLU A 91 -8.32 7.63 14.87
N ILE A 92 -7.17 8.23 15.20
CA ILE A 92 -6.48 7.98 16.49
C ILE A 92 -7.36 8.42 17.67
N ASP A 93 -7.87 9.66 17.64
CA ASP A 93 -8.77 10.20 18.68
C ASP A 93 -10.11 9.43 18.74
N GLY A 94 -10.52 8.83 17.62
CA GLY A 94 -11.68 7.96 17.47
C GLY A 94 -11.47 6.52 17.96
N GLY A 95 -10.26 6.16 18.41
CA GLY A 95 -9.95 4.84 18.96
C GLY A 95 -9.49 3.80 17.94
N ALA A 96 -8.87 4.20 16.82
CA ALA A 96 -8.23 3.26 15.90
C ALA A 96 -7.03 2.56 16.59
N ASP A 97 -7.01 1.24 16.54
CA ASP A 97 -5.96 0.38 17.10
C ASP A 97 -4.69 0.37 16.26
N ALA A 98 -4.80 0.65 14.95
CA ALA A 98 -3.67 0.84 14.03
C ALA A 98 -4.08 1.69 12.82
N ILE A 99 -3.12 2.46 12.28
CA ILE A 99 -3.27 3.22 11.04
C ILE A 99 -2.41 2.57 9.94
N ILE A 100 -3.02 2.35 8.77
CA ILE A 100 -2.31 2.03 7.53
C ILE A 100 -2.35 3.28 6.66
N ILE A 101 -1.22 3.73 6.11
CA ILE A 101 -1.15 5.01 5.39
C ILE A 101 -0.37 4.92 4.08
N VAL A 102 -0.91 5.55 3.04
CA VAL A 102 -0.18 5.90 1.82
C VAL A 102 0.18 7.39 1.93
N PRO A 103 1.42 7.77 2.29
CA PRO A 103 1.74 9.15 2.60
C PRO A 103 1.72 10.07 1.37
N VAL A 104 1.13 11.26 1.52
CA VAL A 104 1.24 12.39 0.58
C VAL A 104 2.68 12.95 0.55
N ASN A 105 3.27 13.12 1.73
CA ASN A 105 4.63 13.64 1.91
C ASN A 105 5.26 12.96 3.13
N PRO A 106 6.11 11.93 2.95
CA PRO A 106 6.67 11.13 4.04
C PRO A 106 7.56 11.93 4.98
N ASP A 107 8.33 12.90 4.47
CA ASP A 107 9.25 13.72 5.27
C ASP A 107 8.49 14.63 6.24
N LYS A 108 7.48 15.36 5.74
CA LYS A 108 6.59 16.18 6.59
C LYS A 108 5.77 15.32 7.55
N PHE A 109 5.37 14.12 7.14
CA PHE A 109 4.68 13.19 8.03
C PHE A 109 5.60 12.73 9.16
N SER A 110 6.87 12.44 8.85
CA SER A 110 7.90 12.06 9.83
C SER A 110 8.12 13.17 10.86
N GLN A 111 8.29 14.42 10.39
CA GLN A 111 8.40 15.61 11.24
C GLN A 111 7.15 15.81 12.12
N TRP A 112 5.96 15.58 11.57
CA TRP A 112 4.73 15.63 12.37
C TRP A 112 4.71 14.53 13.43
N LEU A 113 5.04 13.29 13.07
CA LEU A 113 5.01 12.12 13.94
C LEU A 113 5.98 12.25 15.13
N GLU A 114 7.16 12.86 14.94
CA GLU A 114 8.11 13.18 16.02
C GLU A 114 7.52 14.09 17.11
N THR A 115 6.54 14.93 16.77
CA THR A 115 5.85 15.79 17.73
C THR A 115 4.71 15.08 18.48
N GLN A 116 4.32 13.88 18.06
CA GLN A 116 3.22 13.12 18.65
C GLN A 116 3.74 12.13 19.70
N LYS A 117 3.08 12.07 20.86
CA LYS A 117 3.29 11.01 21.86
C LYS A 117 2.42 9.78 21.60
N ASN A 118 2.18 9.48 20.32
CA ASN A 118 1.18 8.50 19.92
C ASN A 118 1.62 7.07 20.26
N THR A 119 0.67 6.22 20.61
CA THR A 119 0.86 4.77 20.85
C THR A 119 0.20 3.90 19.78
N CYS A 120 -0.72 4.45 18.98
CA CYS A 120 -1.33 3.77 17.85
C CYS A 120 -0.26 3.49 16.77
N PRO A 121 -0.01 2.21 16.39
CA PRO A 121 0.97 1.86 15.38
C PRO A 121 0.62 2.42 13.99
N ILE A 122 1.62 2.94 13.30
CA ILE A 122 1.50 3.46 11.93
C ILE A 122 2.32 2.57 10.98
N ILE A 123 1.62 2.02 9.98
CA ILE A 123 2.18 1.16 8.93
C ILE A 123 2.06 1.95 7.62
N CYS A 124 3.18 2.25 6.97
CA CYS A 124 3.18 2.96 5.69
C CYS A 124 3.28 1.99 4.50
N ILE A 125 2.72 2.38 3.36
CA ILE A 125 2.81 1.64 2.09
C ILE A 125 3.57 2.49 1.07
N GLU A 126 4.35 1.83 0.20
CA GLU A 126 5.17 2.41 -0.88
C GLU A 126 6.33 3.32 -0.45
N SER A 127 6.04 4.36 0.33
CA SER A 127 7.01 5.37 0.77
C SER A 127 7.26 5.24 2.28
N LYS A 128 8.53 5.15 2.67
CA LYS A 128 8.96 5.04 4.07
C LYS A 128 8.77 6.36 4.81
N ILE A 129 8.08 6.30 5.94
CA ILE A 129 7.97 7.38 6.93
C ILE A 129 8.97 7.06 8.07
N GLN A 130 9.82 8.01 8.44
CA GLN A 130 10.70 7.85 9.58
C GLN A 130 9.89 7.88 10.89
N ASN A 131 10.26 7.00 11.83
CA ASN A 131 9.55 6.75 13.10
C ASN A 131 8.18 6.07 12.98
N ALA A 132 7.71 5.71 11.77
CA ALA A 132 6.61 4.74 11.62
C ALA A 132 7.08 3.32 11.99
N ASN A 133 6.14 2.45 12.36
CA ASN A 133 6.45 1.10 12.88
C ASN A 133 6.91 0.13 11.78
N LEU A 134 6.39 0.28 10.57
CA LEU A 134 6.70 -0.58 9.43
C LEU A 134 6.44 0.13 8.10
N THR A 135 7.16 -0.27 7.04
CA THR A 135 6.87 0.08 5.65
C THR A 135 6.62 -1.20 4.87
N ILE A 136 5.48 -1.32 4.18
CA ILE A 136 5.19 -2.39 3.24
C ILE A 136 5.48 -1.86 1.82
N SER A 137 6.62 -2.29 1.28
CA SER A 137 7.04 -2.00 -0.09
C SER A 137 8.02 -3.07 -0.58
N PRO A 138 8.25 -3.18 -1.90
CA PRO A 138 9.50 -3.72 -2.41
C PRO A 138 10.71 -2.93 -1.87
N ASP A 139 11.90 -3.50 -1.99
CA ASP A 139 13.14 -2.72 -1.87
C ASP A 139 13.20 -1.73 -3.06
N CYS A 140 13.07 -0.44 -2.77
CA CYS A 140 13.01 0.60 -3.80
C CYS A 140 14.37 0.84 -4.49
N GLU A 141 15.50 0.63 -3.81
CA GLU A 141 16.82 0.78 -4.42
C GLU A 141 17.10 -0.39 -5.39
N LEU A 142 16.83 -1.61 -4.94
CA LEU A 142 16.98 -2.82 -5.75
C LEU A 142 16.02 -2.78 -6.95
N LEU A 143 14.75 -2.40 -6.76
CA LEU A 143 13.77 -2.28 -7.85
C LEU A 143 14.21 -1.27 -8.90
N GLY A 144 14.70 -0.09 -8.50
CA GLY A 144 15.25 0.89 -9.44
C GLY A 144 16.44 0.35 -10.24
N THR A 145 17.33 -0.37 -9.56
CA THR A 145 18.54 -0.95 -10.17
C THR A 145 18.22 -2.08 -11.15
N GLU A 146 17.36 -3.03 -10.77
CA GLU A 146 16.94 -4.15 -11.62
C GLU A 146 16.14 -3.68 -12.85
N LEU A 147 15.28 -2.67 -12.70
CA LEU A 147 14.54 -2.10 -13.82
C LEU A 147 15.44 -1.30 -14.78
N ALA A 148 16.47 -0.63 -14.26
CA ALA A 148 17.52 -0.01 -15.06
C ALA A 148 18.36 -1.05 -15.81
N GLU A 149 18.72 -2.16 -15.17
CA GLU A 149 19.45 -3.28 -15.79
C GLU A 149 18.64 -3.91 -16.93
N ALA A 150 17.33 -4.10 -16.74
CA ALA A 150 16.42 -4.55 -17.79
C ALA A 150 16.45 -3.63 -19.01
N ALA A 151 16.36 -2.30 -18.80
CA ALA A 151 16.46 -1.32 -19.87
C ALA A 151 17.86 -1.27 -20.53
N ARG A 152 18.92 -1.46 -19.73
CA ARG A 152 20.31 -1.50 -20.17
C ARG A 152 20.59 -2.68 -21.10
N SER A 153 20.01 -3.85 -20.80
CA SER A 153 20.25 -5.09 -21.55
C SER A 153 19.90 -4.98 -23.05
N GLN A 154 18.93 -4.13 -23.39
CA GLN A 154 18.49 -3.85 -24.77
C GLN A 154 18.92 -2.46 -25.29
N TRP A 155 19.87 -1.80 -24.63
CA TRP A 155 20.28 -0.43 -24.97
C TRP A 155 21.03 -0.35 -26.31
N GLN A 156 20.73 0.68 -27.10
CA GLN A 156 21.24 0.87 -28.48
C GLN A 156 22.01 2.18 -28.70
N GLY A 157 22.45 2.87 -27.64
CA GLY A 157 23.30 4.06 -27.73
C GLY A 157 22.59 5.41 -27.54
N ASN A 158 21.26 5.44 -27.52
CA ASN A 158 20.45 6.67 -27.33
C ASN A 158 20.30 7.04 -25.85
N THR A 159 19.84 8.26 -25.55
CA THR A 159 19.53 8.66 -24.16
C THR A 159 18.41 7.79 -23.60
N ILE A 160 18.48 7.41 -22.32
CA ILE A 160 17.37 6.79 -21.60
C ILE A 160 16.62 7.87 -20.82
N CYS A 161 15.31 7.97 -21.03
CA CYS A 161 14.46 8.91 -20.31
C CYS A 161 13.79 8.25 -19.10
N LEU A 162 13.91 8.88 -17.93
CA LEU A 162 13.26 8.45 -16.70
C LEU A 162 12.06 9.36 -16.43
N ILE A 163 10.85 8.80 -16.37
CA ILE A 163 9.66 9.57 -15.98
C ILE A 163 9.69 9.78 -14.46
N ASP A 164 9.63 11.03 -14.05
CA ASP A 164 9.54 11.44 -12.65
C ASP A 164 8.21 12.16 -12.40
N ASN A 165 7.25 11.41 -11.86
CA ASN A 165 6.04 11.94 -11.22
C ASN A 165 6.11 11.84 -9.68
N SER A 166 7.31 11.65 -9.09
CA SER A 166 7.45 11.31 -7.67
C SER A 166 7.03 12.46 -6.76
N GLY A 167 7.22 13.72 -7.14
CA GLY A 167 6.83 14.89 -6.37
C GLY A 167 7.41 14.93 -4.96
N SER A 168 6.68 14.40 -3.98
CA SER A 168 7.11 14.23 -2.57
C SER A 168 7.19 12.76 -2.10
N ARG A 169 6.99 11.77 -2.99
CA ARG A 169 6.98 10.34 -2.68
C ARG A 169 8.42 9.80 -2.62
N THR A 170 8.94 9.58 -1.42
CA THR A 170 10.33 9.16 -1.21
C THR A 170 10.62 7.78 -1.81
N GLY A 171 9.69 6.84 -1.73
CA GLY A 171 9.83 5.50 -2.33
C GLY A 171 10.00 5.54 -3.84
N ILE A 172 9.17 6.32 -4.55
CA ILE A 172 9.31 6.52 -6.01
C ILE A 172 10.63 7.23 -6.33
N THR A 173 10.99 8.29 -5.60
CA THR A 173 12.28 8.99 -5.78
C THR A 173 13.46 8.04 -5.64
N THR A 174 13.48 7.18 -4.61
CA THR A 174 14.55 6.18 -4.41
C THR A 174 14.71 5.24 -5.61
N ARG A 175 13.61 4.81 -6.24
CA ARG A 175 13.66 3.97 -7.46
C ARG A 175 14.29 4.71 -8.63
N ILE A 176 13.91 5.98 -8.84
CA ILE A 176 14.45 6.82 -9.91
C ILE A 176 15.95 7.08 -9.69
N ASP A 177 16.33 7.45 -8.48
CA ASP A 177 17.72 7.76 -8.11
C ASP A 177 18.63 6.53 -8.26
N ALA A 178 18.16 5.35 -7.84
CA ALA A 178 18.89 4.09 -8.02
C ALA A 178 19.02 3.70 -9.50
N ALA A 179 17.98 3.90 -10.31
CA ALA A 179 18.02 3.66 -11.74
C ALA A 179 18.96 4.62 -12.49
N GLU A 180 18.91 5.91 -12.16
CA GLU A 180 19.80 6.94 -12.72
C GLU A 180 21.26 6.65 -12.38
N LYS A 181 21.54 6.26 -11.12
CA LYS A 181 22.86 5.81 -10.68
C LYS A 181 23.32 4.57 -11.45
N ALA A 182 22.52 3.51 -11.51
CA ALA A 182 22.88 2.26 -12.18
C ALA A 182 23.23 2.50 -13.67
N LEU A 183 22.42 3.28 -14.39
CA LEU A 183 22.67 3.61 -15.80
C LEU A 183 23.93 4.48 -15.99
N THR A 184 24.15 5.47 -15.12
CA THR A 184 25.30 6.37 -15.23
C THR A 184 26.63 5.70 -14.88
N GLU A 185 26.64 4.69 -14.01
CA GLU A 185 27.82 3.82 -13.77
C GLU A 185 28.26 3.07 -15.04
N TYR A 186 27.34 2.75 -15.95
CA TYR A 186 27.64 2.20 -17.28
C TYR A 186 27.94 3.25 -18.36
N ASN A 187 28.07 4.53 -18.00
CA ASN A 187 28.25 5.68 -18.92
C ASN A 187 27.10 5.87 -19.93
N ILE A 188 25.89 5.42 -19.59
CA ILE A 188 24.71 5.62 -20.44
C ILE A 188 24.18 7.05 -20.22
N PRO A 189 23.87 7.82 -21.28
CA PRO A 189 23.23 9.13 -21.12
C PRO A 189 21.81 8.95 -20.56
N VAL A 190 21.54 9.58 -19.42
CA VAL A 190 20.24 9.55 -18.75
C VAL A 190 19.60 10.94 -18.78
N LYS A 191 18.29 10.99 -18.92
CA LYS A 191 17.50 12.20 -18.72
C LYS A 191 16.29 11.95 -17.84
N ARG A 192 16.31 12.50 -16.63
CA ARG A 192 15.13 12.64 -15.78
C ARG A 192 14.15 13.67 -16.36
N LEU A 193 12.89 13.26 -16.52
CA LEU A 193 11.78 14.04 -17.06
C LEU A 193 10.73 14.24 -15.96
N ILE A 194 10.74 15.39 -15.29
CA ILE A 194 9.75 15.74 -14.28
C ILE A 194 8.43 16.09 -14.99
N LEU A 195 7.41 15.26 -14.81
CA LEU A 195 6.13 15.34 -15.53
C LEU A 195 4.97 15.05 -14.59
N SER A 196 3.90 15.84 -14.68
CA SER A 196 2.59 15.42 -14.18
C SER A 196 1.93 14.41 -15.13
N ASP A 197 0.96 13.66 -14.62
CA ASP A 197 0.21 12.64 -15.36
C ASP A 197 -0.29 13.12 -16.74
N ASN A 198 -0.87 14.32 -16.80
CA ASN A 198 -1.31 14.91 -18.06
C ASN A 198 -0.12 15.26 -18.99
N GLN A 199 1.02 15.67 -18.46
CA GLN A 199 2.22 15.96 -19.25
C GLN A 199 2.89 14.69 -19.78
N ILE A 200 2.71 13.52 -19.15
CA ILE A 200 3.13 12.24 -19.73
C ILE A 200 2.37 12.02 -21.05
N LEU A 201 1.06 12.26 -21.08
CA LEU A 201 0.25 12.12 -22.29
C LEU A 201 0.59 13.17 -23.37
N THR A 202 0.76 14.45 -22.98
CA THR A 202 0.88 15.56 -23.96
C THR A 202 2.31 15.93 -24.35
N ASN A 203 3.29 15.80 -23.46
CA ASN A 203 4.64 16.37 -23.66
C ASN A 203 5.71 15.31 -23.96
N LEU A 204 5.55 14.08 -23.47
CA LEU A 204 6.51 12.99 -23.66
C LEU A 204 7.03 12.86 -25.11
N PRO A 205 6.20 12.89 -26.18
CA PRO A 205 6.70 12.71 -27.55
C PRO A 205 7.74 13.76 -27.94
N SER A 206 7.49 15.03 -27.58
CA SER A 206 8.40 16.13 -27.86
C SER A 206 9.70 16.06 -27.04
N LEU A 207 9.62 15.57 -25.81
CA LEU A 207 10.77 15.41 -24.93
C LEU A 207 11.68 14.26 -25.38
N LEU A 208 11.13 13.15 -25.88
CA LEU A 208 11.94 12.06 -26.46
C LEU A 208 12.75 12.53 -27.67
N LEU A 209 12.12 13.31 -28.57
CA LEU A 209 12.79 13.92 -29.71
C LEU A 209 13.89 14.90 -29.28
N GLN A 210 13.62 15.78 -28.31
CA GLN A 210 14.59 16.76 -27.81
C GLN A 210 15.83 16.12 -27.16
N ASN A 211 15.67 14.97 -26.50
CA ASN A 211 16.75 14.29 -25.79
C ASN A 211 17.40 13.16 -26.61
N ASN A 212 17.01 12.96 -27.87
CA ASN A 212 17.39 11.82 -28.70
C ASN A 212 17.25 10.48 -27.94
N SER A 213 16.03 10.23 -27.45
CA SER A 213 15.70 9.05 -26.64
C SER A 213 14.79 8.09 -27.39
N SER A 214 15.13 6.80 -27.31
CA SER A 214 14.32 5.68 -27.80
C SER A 214 14.01 4.67 -26.68
N THR A 215 14.20 5.06 -25.41
CA THR A 215 13.95 4.20 -24.24
C THR A 215 13.41 5.03 -23.08
N VAL A 216 12.33 4.57 -22.48
CA VAL A 216 11.62 5.21 -21.37
C VAL A 216 11.47 4.24 -20.21
N ILE A 217 11.72 4.71 -18.99
CA ILE A 217 11.44 3.98 -17.75
C ILE A 217 10.43 4.76 -16.91
N ALA A 218 9.37 4.09 -16.46
CA ALA A 218 8.38 4.60 -15.51
C ALA A 218 8.48 3.83 -14.18
N PHE A 219 8.35 4.53 -13.04
CA PHE A 219 8.66 3.99 -11.69
C PHE A 219 7.44 3.81 -10.78
N GLU A 220 6.24 4.03 -11.35
CA GLU A 220 4.96 3.91 -10.69
C GLU A 220 3.92 3.31 -11.68
N PRO A 221 2.95 2.49 -11.22
CA PRO A 221 1.98 1.81 -12.09
C PRO A 221 1.18 2.73 -13.02
N TYR A 222 0.59 3.82 -12.50
CA TYR A 222 -0.21 4.73 -13.31
C TYR A 222 0.63 5.49 -14.34
N SER A 223 1.85 5.92 -13.99
CA SER A 223 2.83 6.43 -14.97
C SER A 223 3.16 5.43 -16.07
N THR A 224 3.21 4.13 -15.74
CA THR A 224 3.43 3.05 -16.72
C THR A 224 2.27 2.95 -17.69
N GLU A 225 1.03 3.03 -17.21
CA GLU A 225 -0.16 3.10 -18.07
C GLU A 225 -0.14 4.33 -18.98
N LEU A 226 0.12 5.51 -18.44
CA LEU A 226 0.11 6.77 -19.19
C LEU A 226 1.19 6.81 -20.27
N ALA A 227 2.39 6.29 -19.98
CA ALA A 227 3.46 6.16 -20.97
C ALA A 227 3.07 5.17 -22.10
N ALA A 228 2.42 4.06 -21.76
CA ALA A 228 1.92 3.09 -22.74
C ALA A 228 0.78 3.68 -23.61
N ARG A 229 -0.19 4.39 -23.02
CA ARG A 229 -1.25 5.13 -23.75
C ARG A 229 -0.64 6.15 -24.71
N CYS A 230 0.29 6.98 -24.22
CA CYS A 230 0.98 7.97 -25.04
C CYS A 230 1.71 7.32 -26.22
N LYS A 231 2.38 6.17 -26.01
CA LYS A 231 3.05 5.39 -27.05
C LYS A 231 2.08 4.87 -28.11
N GLU A 232 0.95 4.30 -27.69
CA GLU A 232 -0.06 3.71 -28.57
C GLU A 232 -0.79 4.78 -29.40
N ASP A 233 -1.30 5.83 -28.76
CA ASP A 233 -2.06 6.92 -29.40
C ASP A 233 -1.24 7.66 -30.46
N ASN A 234 0.05 7.90 -30.16
CA ASN A 234 0.97 8.61 -31.06
C ASN A 234 1.80 7.68 -31.97
N LYS A 235 1.62 6.36 -31.87
CA LYS A 235 2.35 5.33 -32.64
C LYS A 235 3.88 5.47 -32.55
N LEU A 236 4.38 5.67 -31.34
CA LEU A 236 5.79 5.96 -31.08
C LEU A 236 6.63 4.69 -30.97
N ASP A 237 7.82 4.71 -31.55
CA ASP A 237 8.79 3.62 -31.50
C ASP A 237 9.87 3.90 -30.43
N PHE A 238 9.51 3.65 -29.17
CA PHE A 238 10.46 3.63 -28.05
C PHE A 238 10.27 2.38 -27.19
N LYS A 239 11.35 1.88 -26.59
CA LYS A 239 11.30 0.80 -25.61
C LYS A 239 10.75 1.32 -24.28
N LEU A 240 9.76 0.66 -23.71
CA LEU A 240 9.09 1.09 -22.48
C LEU A 240 9.29 0.06 -21.38
N TYR A 241 9.86 0.50 -20.26
CA TYR A 241 10.04 -0.27 -19.04
C TYR A 241 9.21 0.37 -17.93
N GLY A 242 8.60 -0.43 -17.06
CA GLY A 242 7.61 0.07 -16.10
C GLY A 242 7.56 -0.66 -14.77
N THR A 243 6.51 -0.39 -14.01
CA THR A 243 6.23 -1.06 -12.73
C THR A 243 4.74 -1.37 -12.59
N GLY A 244 4.37 -2.33 -11.75
CA GLY A 244 2.97 -2.62 -11.39
C GLY A 244 2.28 -3.67 -12.26
N VAL A 245 1.11 -4.11 -11.80
CA VAL A 245 0.36 -5.25 -12.37
C VAL A 245 -1.14 -4.94 -12.54
N SER A 246 -1.46 -4.05 -13.48
CA SER A 246 -2.84 -3.78 -13.87
C SER A 246 -3.25 -4.55 -15.14
N THR A 247 -4.56 -4.70 -15.36
CA THR A 247 -5.09 -5.30 -16.59
C THR A 247 -4.69 -4.49 -17.84
N TYR A 248 -4.49 -3.18 -17.72
CA TYR A 248 -3.99 -2.36 -18.82
C TYR A 248 -2.49 -2.55 -19.05
N ILE A 249 -1.68 -2.73 -18.00
CA ILE A 249 -0.26 -3.06 -18.08
C ILE A 249 -0.05 -4.44 -18.70
N ALA A 250 -0.85 -5.45 -18.32
CA ALA A 250 -0.77 -6.81 -18.84
C ALA A 250 -1.40 -7.00 -20.24
N SER A 251 -2.27 -6.10 -20.68
CA SER A 251 -2.77 -6.06 -22.08
C SER A 251 -1.89 -5.19 -22.99
N SER A 252 -1.24 -4.18 -22.41
CA SER A 252 0.12 -3.81 -22.84
C SER A 252 1.07 -4.99 -22.53
N MET A 253 2.35 -4.97 -22.92
CA MET A 253 3.19 -6.19 -23.00
C MET A 253 2.66 -7.24 -24.01
N GLU A 254 1.42 -7.74 -23.88
CA GLU A 254 0.74 -8.58 -24.89
C GLU A 254 0.77 -7.97 -26.30
N ARG A 255 0.62 -6.65 -26.40
CA ARG A 255 0.75 -5.90 -27.67
C ARG A 255 2.20 -5.54 -28.05
N GLY A 256 3.19 -5.89 -27.24
CA GLY A 256 4.57 -5.41 -27.34
C GLY A 256 4.79 -3.94 -26.95
N THR A 257 3.75 -3.26 -26.44
CA THR A 257 3.81 -1.84 -26.05
C THR A 257 4.79 -1.58 -24.91
N ILE A 258 4.83 -2.48 -23.91
CA ILE A 258 5.75 -2.46 -22.78
C ILE A 258 6.70 -3.65 -22.95
N ASN A 259 8.00 -3.46 -22.69
CA ASN A 259 9.04 -4.46 -22.92
C ASN A 259 9.32 -5.31 -21.69
N ALA A 260 9.36 -4.68 -20.50
CA ALA A 260 9.37 -5.37 -19.22
C ALA A 260 8.81 -4.49 -18.10
N ILE A 261 8.41 -5.11 -17.00
CA ILE A 261 7.94 -4.43 -15.78
C ILE A 261 8.60 -5.01 -14.53
N ALA A 262 8.78 -4.17 -13.51
CA ALA A 262 8.93 -4.64 -12.14
C ALA A 262 7.54 -4.91 -11.53
N ALA A 263 7.22 -6.19 -11.34
CA ALA A 263 5.93 -6.67 -10.86
C ALA A 263 6.02 -7.15 -9.40
N TRP A 264 5.03 -6.79 -8.59
CA TRP A 264 4.81 -7.31 -7.23
C TRP A 264 3.31 -7.49 -6.99
N SER A 265 2.91 -8.15 -5.90
CA SER A 265 1.49 -8.39 -5.62
C SER A 265 0.91 -7.28 -4.74
N ASP A 266 0.07 -6.42 -5.32
CA ASP A 266 -0.68 -5.40 -4.57
C ASP A 266 -1.66 -6.03 -3.56
N TYR A 267 -2.23 -7.19 -3.89
CA TYR A 267 -2.96 -8.01 -2.92
C TYR A 267 -2.09 -8.37 -1.71
N ALA A 268 -0.84 -8.80 -1.91
CA ALA A 268 0.07 -9.10 -0.82
C ALA A 268 0.50 -7.84 -0.02
N VAL A 269 0.64 -6.68 -0.67
CA VAL A 269 0.81 -5.39 0.04
C VAL A 269 -0.31 -5.19 1.04
N GLY A 270 -1.56 -5.38 0.60
CA GLY A 270 -2.73 -5.23 1.44
C GLY A 270 -2.77 -6.23 2.60
N TYR A 271 -2.65 -7.52 2.28
CA TYR A 271 -2.70 -8.59 3.27
C TYR A 271 -1.62 -8.43 4.36
N LEU A 272 -0.38 -8.14 3.95
CA LEU A 272 0.74 -7.96 4.88
C LEU A 272 0.63 -6.67 5.70
N ALA A 273 0.05 -5.60 5.15
CA ALA A 273 -0.21 -4.37 5.89
C ALA A 273 -1.22 -4.59 7.03
N ALA A 274 -2.38 -5.22 6.74
CA ALA A 274 -3.36 -5.56 7.77
C ALA A 274 -2.82 -6.57 8.79
N GLN A 275 -2.14 -7.64 8.35
CA GLN A 275 -1.56 -8.64 9.24
C GLN A 275 -0.55 -8.02 10.23
N ASN A 276 0.32 -7.12 9.76
CA ASN A 276 1.29 -6.45 10.63
C ASN A 276 0.62 -5.37 11.50
N ALA A 277 -0.38 -4.63 11.00
CA ALA A 277 -1.17 -3.70 11.81
C ALA A 277 -1.83 -4.39 13.00
N ILE A 278 -2.52 -5.51 12.76
CA ILE A 278 -3.16 -6.33 13.79
C ILE A 278 -2.16 -6.97 14.76
N SER A 279 -0.96 -7.29 14.28
CA SER A 279 0.11 -7.83 15.13
C SER A 279 0.66 -6.76 16.07
N LEU A 280 0.93 -5.56 15.53
CA LEU A 280 1.46 -4.42 16.28
C LEU A 280 0.46 -3.88 17.30
N SER A 281 -0.83 -3.76 16.98
CA SER A 281 -1.86 -3.34 17.95
C SER A 281 -2.00 -4.33 19.11
N ARG A 282 -1.82 -5.63 18.84
CA ARG A 282 -1.72 -6.70 19.86
C ARG A 282 -0.36 -6.72 20.61
N ASN A 283 0.46 -5.67 20.49
CA ASN A 283 1.81 -5.54 21.07
C ASN A 283 2.77 -6.69 20.70
N LYS A 284 2.56 -7.33 19.54
CA LYS A 284 3.47 -8.33 18.98
C LYS A 284 4.48 -7.67 18.04
N LYS A 285 5.60 -8.34 17.79
CA LYS A 285 6.57 -7.90 16.79
C LYS A 285 5.96 -8.05 15.38
N ALA A 286 6.20 -7.05 14.53
CA ALA A 286 6.03 -7.18 13.09
C ALA A 286 7.03 -8.20 12.52
N THR A 287 6.68 -8.82 11.40
CA THR A 287 7.54 -9.75 10.65
C THR A 287 7.39 -9.46 9.17
N PHE A 288 8.28 -8.62 8.65
CA PHE A 288 8.35 -8.22 7.25
C PHE A 288 9.75 -7.67 6.96
N ASP A 289 10.40 -8.18 5.93
CA ASP A 289 11.72 -7.71 5.48
C ASP A 289 11.57 -6.78 4.27
N SER A 290 11.07 -7.32 3.16
CA SER A 290 10.65 -6.57 1.96
C SER A 290 9.60 -7.36 1.18
N LEU A 291 8.85 -6.70 0.31
CA LEU A 291 7.93 -7.37 -0.61
C LEU A 291 8.73 -7.92 -1.81
N PRO A 292 8.62 -9.22 -2.14
CA PRO A 292 9.26 -9.75 -3.33
C PRO A 292 8.65 -9.15 -4.59
N PHE A 293 9.52 -8.78 -5.54
CA PHE A 293 9.14 -8.35 -6.88
C PHE A 293 9.94 -9.13 -7.92
N ARG A 294 9.54 -9.05 -9.19
CA ARG A 294 10.23 -9.67 -10.32
C ARG A 294 10.29 -8.70 -11.50
N ILE A 295 11.38 -8.75 -12.27
CA ILE A 295 11.37 -8.22 -13.63
C ILE A 295 10.72 -9.26 -14.52
N ILE A 296 9.61 -8.90 -15.17
CA ILE A 296 8.91 -9.76 -16.12
C ILE A 296 9.03 -9.14 -17.51
N TYR A 297 9.64 -9.85 -18.45
CA TYR A 297 9.65 -9.47 -19.86
C TYR A 297 8.37 -9.98 -20.55
N TRP A 298 8.05 -9.39 -21.70
CA TRP A 298 6.99 -9.88 -22.59
C TRP A 298 7.06 -11.40 -22.82
N GLU A 299 8.26 -11.92 -23.04
CA GLU A 299 8.53 -13.32 -23.39
C GLU A 299 8.19 -14.30 -22.24
N ASP A 300 8.23 -13.84 -20.99
CA ASP A 300 8.10 -14.67 -19.78
C ASP A 300 6.70 -14.57 -19.12
N MET A 301 5.76 -13.82 -19.71
CA MET A 301 4.47 -13.49 -19.08
C MET A 301 3.62 -14.70 -18.68
N TYR A 302 3.66 -15.77 -19.49
CA TYR A 302 2.86 -16.98 -19.28
C TYR A 302 3.62 -18.09 -18.53
N GLU A 303 4.78 -17.79 -17.94
CA GLU A 303 5.37 -18.68 -16.94
C GLU A 303 4.48 -18.70 -15.68
N THR A 304 4.25 -19.87 -15.09
CA THR A 304 3.25 -20.08 -14.02
C THR A 304 3.44 -19.20 -12.77
N GLU A 305 4.65 -18.69 -12.52
CA GLU A 305 4.93 -17.78 -11.41
C GLU A 305 4.59 -16.32 -11.76
N ASN A 306 4.75 -15.94 -13.03
CA ASN A 306 4.45 -14.61 -13.56
C ASN A 306 2.96 -14.47 -13.88
N GLU A 307 2.33 -15.49 -14.46
CA GLU A 307 0.90 -15.53 -14.79
C GLU A 307 0.03 -15.20 -13.56
N LYS A 308 0.33 -15.79 -12.40
CA LYS A 308 -0.38 -15.54 -11.13
C LYS A 308 -0.25 -14.10 -10.63
N LEU A 309 0.83 -13.40 -11.02
CA LEU A 309 1.13 -12.04 -10.59
C LEU A 309 0.46 -11.00 -11.51
N LEU A 310 0.39 -11.30 -12.81
CA LEU A 310 -0.22 -10.46 -13.84
C LEU A 310 -1.74 -10.65 -13.96
N PHE A 311 -2.21 -11.88 -13.76
CA PHE A 311 -3.59 -12.31 -13.91
C PHE A 311 -4.10 -12.98 -12.61
N PRO A 312 -4.17 -12.24 -11.48
CA PRO A 312 -4.67 -12.79 -10.24
C PRO A 312 -6.11 -13.26 -10.40
N VAL A 313 -6.36 -14.54 -10.16
CA VAL A 313 -7.70 -15.12 -10.22
C VAL A 313 -8.51 -14.59 -9.04
N ILE A 314 -9.50 -13.75 -9.34
CA ILE A 314 -10.50 -13.29 -8.35
C ILE A 314 -11.49 -14.45 -8.14
N SER A 315 -11.24 -15.26 -7.11
CA SER A 315 -12.05 -16.43 -6.71
C SER A 315 -12.84 -16.17 -5.44
#